data_AF-A0A844C3T4-F1
#
_entry.id   AF-A0A844C3T4-F1
#
_cell.length_a   1.000
_cell.length_b   1.000
_cell.length_c   1.000
_cell.angle_alpha   90.00
_cell.angle_beta   90.00
_cell.angle_gamma   90.00
#
_symmetry.space_group_name_H-M   'P 1'
#
loop_
_entity.id
_entity.type
_entity.pdbx_description
1 polymer ?
#
loop_
_entity_poly.entity_id
_entity_poly.type
_entity_poly.pdbx_seq_one_letter_code
_entity_poly.pdbx_strand_id
1 'polypeptide(L)'
;MRWTELQANANQCLLCGRQALGSSPHYTNYKSFEKRTGNFLVSLDSQDVFLGESNNVRKRVKRLMKEASPNNTGEMLSNKEAGMHVQVAYNDLGRKELEELNSPDKKMIQVTENEMAKWETLQADSLALLTQAHQNMKSMRPCEWTMRQADSVAGVYIIFQGNQPIYIDHAANLLTALNDHSNNTSQSTFRQMIARNELGFTLKTQTTETSPYGLYLDRAEEYAVNHYLMDCLVVTMPVTFGRLELAEAMVNYYAPIFNVKSRKIT
;
A
#
# COMPACT_ATOMS: atom_id res chain seq x y z
N MET A 1 6.16 22.48 3.55
CA MET A 1 6.51 21.97 2.19
C MET A 1 5.24 21.85 1.35
N ARG A 2 5.26 22.06 0.03
CA ARG A 2 4.08 21.79 -0.83
C ARG A 2 4.06 20.33 -1.31
N TRP A 3 2.88 19.78 -1.59
CA TRP A 3 2.75 18.40 -2.12
C TRP A 3 3.55 18.18 -3.41
N THR A 4 3.51 19.14 -4.34
CA THR A 4 4.27 19.05 -5.61
C THR A 4 5.78 19.04 -5.39
N GLU A 5 6.27 19.82 -4.41
CA GLU A 5 7.68 19.82 -4.03
C GLU A 5 8.08 18.48 -3.41
N LEU A 6 7.21 17.88 -2.58
CA LEU A 6 7.42 16.54 -2.04
C LEU A 6 7.56 15.50 -3.17
N GLN A 7 6.63 15.48 -4.13
CA GLN A 7 6.70 14.52 -5.23
C GLN A 7 7.96 14.69 -6.08
N ALA A 8 8.43 15.92 -6.27
CA ALA A 8 9.68 16.22 -6.99
C ALA A 8 10.95 15.79 -6.22
N ASN A 9 10.88 15.69 -4.89
CA ASN A 9 12.00 15.33 -4.01
C ASN A 9 11.82 13.95 -3.36
N ALA A 10 10.92 13.11 -3.87
CA ALA A 10 10.54 11.83 -3.26
C ALA A 10 11.75 10.94 -2.93
N ASN A 11 12.71 10.80 -3.84
CA ASN A 11 13.91 9.98 -3.64
C ASN A 11 14.74 10.47 -2.43
N GLN A 12 14.92 11.78 -2.29
CA GLN A 12 15.67 12.34 -1.17
C GLN A 12 14.93 12.09 0.15
N CYS A 13 13.61 12.32 0.18
CA CYS A 13 12.78 12.04 1.35
C CYS A 13 12.87 10.56 1.76
N LEU A 14 12.85 9.65 0.79
CA LEU A 14 12.98 8.21 1.02
C LEU A 14 14.34 7.81 1.60
N LEU A 15 15.43 8.44 1.14
CA LEU A 15 16.76 8.24 1.73
C LEU A 15 16.80 8.72 3.18
N CYS A 16 16.21 9.88 3.48
CA CYS A 16 16.10 10.37 4.86
C CYS A 16 15.30 9.38 5.73
N GLY A 17 14.15 8.90 5.26
CA GLY A 17 13.34 7.93 5.99
C GLY A 17 14.05 6.59 6.21
N ARG A 18 14.85 6.12 5.23
CA ARG A 18 15.67 4.92 5.38
C ARG A 18 16.79 5.12 6.40
N GLN A 19 17.46 6.28 6.39
CA GLN A 19 18.47 6.62 7.40
C GLN A 19 17.84 6.72 8.79
N ALA A 20 16.69 7.39 8.93
CA ALA A 20 15.95 7.48 10.20
C ALA A 20 15.65 6.08 10.77
N LEU A 21 15.21 5.15 9.93
CA LEU A 21 14.95 3.77 10.33
C LEU A 21 16.23 3.03 10.74
N GLY A 22 17.29 3.12 9.93
CA GLY A 22 18.58 2.47 10.20
C GLY A 22 19.34 3.05 11.40
N SER A 23 19.03 4.27 11.81
CA SER A 23 19.58 4.89 13.04
C SER A 23 18.70 4.67 14.27
N SER A 24 17.52 4.07 14.14
CA SER A 24 16.65 3.80 15.29
C SER A 24 17.25 2.70 16.20
N PRO A 25 16.90 2.67 17.50
CA PRO A 25 17.45 1.65 18.40
C PRO A 25 17.10 0.22 17.96
N HIS A 26 18.01 -0.71 18.20
CA HIS A 26 17.76 -2.14 17.98
C HIS A 26 16.99 -2.72 19.16
N TYR A 27 15.86 -3.34 18.89
CA TYR A 27 15.02 -4.01 19.88
C TYR A 27 15.00 -5.52 19.65
N THR A 28 15.10 -6.29 20.74
CA THR A 28 14.95 -7.75 20.73
C THR A 28 13.54 -8.19 21.12
N ASN A 29 12.65 -7.26 21.47
CA ASN A 29 11.27 -7.54 21.80
C ASN A 29 10.33 -6.41 21.35
N TYR A 30 9.07 -6.75 21.10
CA TYR A 30 8.05 -5.80 20.63
C TYR A 30 7.34 -5.03 21.74
N LYS A 31 7.60 -5.30 23.01
CA LYS A 31 6.78 -4.77 24.12
C LYS A 31 6.95 -3.26 24.30
N SER A 32 8.13 -2.74 23.94
CA SER A 32 8.47 -1.32 23.93
C SER A 32 7.83 -0.52 22.79
N PHE A 33 7.26 -1.17 21.78
CA PHE A 33 6.70 -0.47 20.63
C PHE A 33 5.35 0.16 20.94
N GLU A 34 5.15 1.35 20.37
CA GLU A 34 3.90 2.08 20.37
C GLU A 34 2.91 1.44 19.38
N LYS A 35 1.62 1.65 19.63
CA LYS A 35 0.54 1.24 18.73
C LYS A 35 0.33 2.32 17.66
N ARG A 36 1.35 2.60 16.86
CA ARG A 36 1.35 3.63 15.83
C ARG A 36 1.66 3.05 14.44
N THR A 37 1.32 3.80 13.40
CA THR A 37 1.72 3.54 12.02
C THR A 37 3.23 3.71 11.85
N GLY A 38 3.82 3.00 10.89
CA GLY A 38 5.23 3.19 10.55
C GLY A 38 5.84 2.04 9.79
N ASN A 39 7.17 2.12 9.67
CA ASN A 39 8.00 1.09 9.07
C ASN A 39 8.83 0.39 10.14
N PHE A 40 9.20 -0.85 9.87
CA PHE A 40 10.10 -1.62 10.70
C PHE A 40 11.07 -2.41 9.86
N LEU A 41 12.30 -2.52 10.35
CA LEU A 41 13.37 -3.27 9.72
C LEU A 41 13.71 -4.44 10.64
N VAL A 42 13.67 -5.65 10.08
CA VAL A 42 14.11 -6.87 10.76
C VAL A 42 15.48 -7.23 10.23
N SER A 43 16.41 -7.39 11.16
CA SER A 43 17.77 -7.83 10.87
C SER A 43 18.05 -9.14 11.61
N LEU A 44 18.79 -10.04 10.96
CA LEU A 44 19.28 -11.31 11.51
C LEU A 44 20.79 -11.33 11.40
N ASP A 45 21.49 -11.55 12.52
CA ASP A 45 22.96 -11.58 12.55
C ASP A 45 23.60 -10.33 11.92
N SER A 46 22.99 -9.16 12.19
CA SER A 46 23.36 -7.85 11.62
C SER A 46 23.13 -7.69 10.11
N GLN A 47 22.40 -8.60 9.47
CA GLN A 47 21.96 -8.46 8.08
C GLN A 47 20.48 -8.10 8.01
N ASP A 48 20.14 -7.06 7.26
CA ASP A 48 18.76 -6.69 6.98
C ASP A 48 18.09 -7.76 6.11
N VAL A 49 17.01 -8.35 6.61
CA VAL A 49 16.29 -9.43 5.91
C VAL A 49 14.89 -9.03 5.48
N PHE A 50 14.29 -8.04 6.14
CA PHE A 50 12.93 -7.65 5.87
C PHE A 50 12.65 -6.21 6.29
N LEU A 51 12.23 -5.39 5.35
CA LEU A 51 11.65 -4.08 5.60
C LEU A 51 10.14 -4.18 5.37
N GLY A 52 9.35 -3.82 6.38
CA GLY A 52 7.89 -3.87 6.32
C GLY A 52 7.24 -2.57 6.75
N GLU A 53 5.95 -2.44 6.43
CA GLU A 53 5.09 -1.38 6.94
C GLU A 53 3.90 -1.92 7.75
N SER A 54 3.27 -1.05 8.54
CA SER A 54 2.04 -1.37 9.24
C SER A 54 1.31 -0.12 9.73
N ASN A 55 -0.02 -0.18 9.81
CA ASN A 55 -0.82 0.77 10.57
C ASN A 55 -0.76 0.57 12.10
N ASN A 56 -0.15 -0.53 12.54
CA ASN A 56 0.11 -0.84 13.94
C ASN A 56 1.40 -1.67 14.01
N VAL A 57 2.54 -0.98 14.12
CA VAL A 57 3.87 -1.61 14.11
C VAL A 57 3.98 -2.66 15.21
N ARG A 58 3.57 -2.34 16.45
CA ARG A 58 3.58 -3.28 17.58
C ARG A 58 2.85 -4.59 17.26
N LYS A 59 1.63 -4.52 16.70
CA LYS A 59 0.84 -5.72 16.38
C LYS A 59 1.49 -6.53 15.26
N ARG A 60 2.00 -5.87 14.22
CA ARG A 60 2.65 -6.53 13.08
C ARG A 60 3.94 -7.23 13.50
N VAL A 61 4.82 -6.54 14.24
CA VAL A 61 6.06 -7.14 14.74
C VAL A 61 5.78 -8.24 15.76
N LYS A 62 4.80 -8.07 16.66
CA LYS A 62 4.37 -9.16 17.57
C LYS A 62 3.99 -10.43 16.80
N ARG A 63 3.28 -10.30 15.68
CA ARG A 63 2.89 -11.43 14.85
C ARG A 63 4.13 -12.08 14.20
N LEU A 64 5.00 -11.28 13.59
CA LEU A 64 6.24 -11.77 12.98
C LEU A 64 7.12 -12.51 13.98
N MET A 65 7.37 -11.94 15.16
CA MET A 65 8.17 -12.60 16.21
C MET A 65 7.53 -13.89 16.73
N LYS A 66 6.19 -14.02 16.70
CA LYS A 66 5.48 -15.26 17.08
C LYS A 66 5.52 -16.32 15.99
N GLU A 67 5.39 -15.90 14.73
CA GLU A 67 5.50 -16.77 13.55
C GLU A 67 6.95 -17.25 13.36
N ALA A 68 7.92 -16.46 13.81
CA ALA A 68 9.34 -16.82 13.85
C ALA A 68 9.73 -17.84 14.93
N SER A 69 8.87 -18.04 15.93
CA SER A 69 9.21 -18.92 17.04
C SER A 69 9.22 -20.39 16.57
N PRO A 70 10.14 -21.25 17.06
CA PRO A 70 10.32 -22.64 16.59
C PRO A 70 9.06 -23.51 16.62
N ASN A 71 8.07 -23.12 17.42
CA ASN A 71 6.79 -23.83 17.56
C ASN A 71 5.77 -23.52 16.44
N ASN A 72 6.07 -22.60 15.51
CA ASN A 72 5.27 -22.30 14.33
C ASN A 72 6.07 -22.61 13.07
N THR A 73 5.55 -23.52 12.25
CA THR A 73 6.16 -24.14 11.06
C THR A 73 6.30 -23.20 9.84
N GLY A 74 6.76 -21.97 10.04
CA GLY A 74 7.12 -21.03 8.96
C GLY A 74 8.61 -21.12 8.62
N GLU A 75 8.95 -21.73 7.48
CA GLU A 75 10.33 -22.03 7.04
C GLU A 75 11.29 -20.81 6.97
N MET A 76 10.80 -19.57 6.99
CA MET A 76 11.69 -18.40 6.89
C MET A 76 12.39 -18.01 8.21
N LEU A 77 11.89 -18.42 9.38
CA LEU A 77 12.34 -17.86 10.67
C LEU A 77 12.50 -18.86 11.82
N SER A 78 12.12 -20.13 11.63
CA SER A 78 11.95 -21.15 12.68
C SER A 78 13.20 -21.56 13.48
N ASN A 79 14.41 -21.12 13.11
CA ASN A 79 15.67 -21.48 13.78
C ASN A 79 16.46 -20.30 14.37
N LYS A 80 15.91 -19.08 14.41
CA LYS A 80 16.73 -17.85 14.61
C LYS A 80 16.23 -16.88 15.69
N GLU A 81 15.95 -17.38 16.90
CA GLU A 81 15.72 -16.46 18.04
C GLU A 81 17.02 -15.77 18.50
N ALA A 82 18.18 -16.39 18.29
CA ALA A 82 19.48 -15.74 18.50
C ALA A 82 19.80 -14.82 17.32
N GLY A 83 20.02 -13.53 17.58
CA GLY A 83 20.48 -12.56 16.58
C GLY A 83 19.41 -11.77 15.83
N MET A 84 18.11 -11.95 16.15
CA MET A 84 17.05 -11.12 15.57
C MET A 84 16.95 -9.76 16.28
N HIS A 85 17.04 -8.70 15.48
CA HIS A 85 16.82 -7.33 15.92
C HIS A 85 15.75 -6.65 15.08
N VAL A 86 14.97 -5.77 15.71
CA VAL A 86 13.98 -4.95 15.03
C VAL A 86 14.24 -3.48 15.31
N GLN A 87 14.28 -2.71 14.25
CA GLN A 87 14.35 -1.26 14.25
C GLN A 87 13.00 -0.70 13.77
N VAL A 88 12.59 0.46 14.29
CA VAL A 88 11.27 1.04 14.03
C VAL A 88 11.38 2.54 13.78
N ALA A 89 10.72 3.00 12.72
CA ALA A 89 10.47 4.41 12.45
C ALA A 89 8.96 4.64 12.36
N TYR A 90 8.42 5.48 13.24
CA TYR A 90 7.01 5.87 13.17
C TYR A 90 6.84 6.94 12.11
N ASN A 91 6.10 6.58 11.06
CA ASN A 91 5.92 7.40 9.87
C ASN A 91 4.41 7.55 9.63
N ASP A 92 4.00 8.79 9.40
CA ASP A 92 2.65 9.18 9.03
C ASP A 92 2.52 9.39 7.50
N LEU A 93 3.64 9.36 6.76
CA LEU A 93 3.66 9.44 5.29
C LEU A 93 4.83 8.64 4.69
N GLY A 94 4.59 7.98 3.54
CA GLY A 94 5.63 7.34 2.74
C GLY A 94 5.96 5.91 3.14
N ARG A 95 5.07 5.24 3.87
CA ARG A 95 5.37 3.91 4.41
C ARG A 95 5.57 2.87 3.32
N LYS A 96 4.72 2.91 2.29
CA LYS A 96 4.75 1.92 1.21
C LYS A 96 5.99 2.07 0.35
N GLU A 97 6.34 3.31 0.02
CA GLU A 97 7.55 3.60 -0.75
C GLU A 97 8.82 3.19 0.02
N LEU A 98 8.86 3.43 1.34
CA LEU A 98 9.96 2.94 2.17
C LEU A 98 10.05 1.42 2.16
N GLU A 99 8.93 0.70 2.30
CA GLU A 99 8.89 -0.76 2.22
C GLU A 99 9.52 -1.29 0.91
N GLU A 100 9.25 -0.62 -0.21
CA GLU A 100 9.76 -1.00 -1.53
C GLU A 100 11.25 -0.71 -1.75
N LEU A 101 11.92 -0.05 -0.80
CA LEU A 101 13.38 0.12 -0.81
C LEU A 101 14.13 -1.13 -0.34
N ASN A 102 13.45 -2.25 -0.05
CA ASN A 102 14.02 -3.51 0.47
C ASN A 102 15.06 -4.21 -0.46
N SER A 103 15.63 -3.50 -1.45
CA SER A 103 16.73 -4.01 -2.28
C SER A 103 18.08 -3.84 -1.57
N PRO A 104 18.87 -4.93 -1.39
CA PRO A 104 20.15 -4.91 -0.69
C PRO A 104 21.25 -4.07 -1.37
N ASP A 105 21.07 -3.70 -2.65
CA ASP A 105 22.10 -3.02 -3.46
C ASP A 105 22.12 -1.49 -3.32
N LYS A 106 21.21 -0.88 -2.54
CA LYS A 106 21.22 0.56 -2.33
C LYS A 106 22.22 0.92 -1.24
N LYS A 107 23.47 1.23 -1.63
CA LYS A 107 24.46 1.87 -0.76
C LYS A 107 23.78 3.02 -0.01
N MET A 108 23.88 3.01 1.33
CA MET A 108 23.41 4.11 2.16
C MET A 108 24.16 5.38 1.74
N ILE A 109 23.47 6.26 1.02
CA ILE A 109 23.92 7.63 0.82
C ILE A 109 23.76 8.31 2.18
N GLN A 110 24.84 8.91 2.69
CA GLN A 110 24.77 9.68 3.91
C GLN A 110 23.90 10.91 3.67
N VAL A 111 22.86 11.03 4.48
CA VAL A 111 21.95 12.17 4.53
C VAL A 111 22.46 13.14 5.58
N THR A 112 22.46 14.43 5.25
CA THR A 112 22.89 15.52 6.14
C THR A 112 21.90 15.75 7.29
N GLU A 113 22.34 16.36 8.39
CA GLU A 113 21.45 16.73 9.50
C GLU A 113 20.29 17.62 9.06
N ASN A 114 20.54 18.55 8.13
CA ASN A 114 19.51 19.42 7.56
C ASN A 114 18.44 18.63 6.80
N GLU A 115 18.83 17.57 6.10
CA GLU A 115 17.90 16.70 5.38
C GLU A 115 17.09 15.78 6.32
N MET A 116 17.68 15.39 7.45
CA MET A 116 16.95 14.69 8.52
C MET A 116 15.91 15.60 9.18
N ALA A 117 16.24 16.87 9.44
CA ALA A 117 15.27 17.86 9.96
C ALA A 117 14.10 18.08 8.98
N LYS A 118 14.38 18.04 7.66
CA LYS A 118 13.32 18.09 6.63
C LYS A 118 12.41 16.85 6.66
N TRP A 119 12.95 15.67 6.95
CA TRP A 119 12.15 14.45 7.13
C TRP A 119 11.19 14.58 8.31
N GLU A 120 11.68 15.04 9.46
CA GLU A 120 10.85 15.25 10.66
C GLU A 120 9.74 16.28 10.40
N THR A 121 10.09 17.39 9.74
CA THR A 121 9.12 18.42 9.34
C THR A 121 8.06 17.85 8.39
N LEU A 122 8.47 17.03 7.41
CA LEU A 122 7.55 16.36 6.49
C LEU A 122 6.57 15.43 7.23
N GLN A 123 7.04 14.66 8.21
CA GLN A 123 6.18 13.79 9.00
C GLN A 123 5.19 14.60 9.85
N ALA A 124 5.64 15.71 10.44
CA ALA A 124 4.77 16.64 11.19
C ALA A 124 3.71 17.33 10.29
N ASP A 125 4.06 17.65 9.04
CA ASP A 125 3.18 18.30 8.06
C ASP A 125 2.30 17.31 7.28
N SER A 126 2.35 16.00 7.59
CA SER A 126 1.71 14.93 6.81
C SER A 126 0.23 15.19 6.50
N LEU A 127 -0.56 15.62 7.48
CA LEU A 127 -1.99 15.93 7.29
C LEU A 127 -2.22 17.10 6.31
N ALA A 128 -1.42 18.16 6.41
CA ALA A 128 -1.52 19.30 5.52
C ALA A 128 -1.12 18.92 4.07
N LEU A 129 -0.12 18.06 3.93
CA LEU A 129 0.32 17.51 2.64
C LEU A 129 -0.75 16.62 2.00
N LEU A 130 -1.38 15.72 2.78
CA LEU A 130 -2.48 14.88 2.31
C LEU A 130 -3.71 15.70 1.92
N THR A 131 -3.99 16.79 2.64
CA THR A 131 -5.08 17.72 2.29
C THR A 131 -4.83 18.40 0.95
N GLN A 132 -3.60 18.85 0.68
CA GLN A 132 -3.23 19.41 -0.63
C GLN A 132 -3.36 18.35 -1.74
N ALA A 133 -2.90 17.11 -1.49
CA ALA A 133 -3.00 16.02 -2.46
C ALA A 133 -4.46 15.70 -2.80
N HIS A 134 -5.34 15.67 -1.80
CA HIS A 134 -6.78 15.45 -1.98
C HIS A 134 -7.42 16.58 -2.82
N GLN A 135 -7.08 17.84 -2.55
CA GLN A 135 -7.54 18.98 -3.35
C GLN A 135 -7.09 18.87 -4.81
N ASN A 136 -5.83 18.49 -5.05
CA ASN A 136 -5.31 18.25 -6.40
C ASN A 136 -6.12 17.17 -7.11
N MET A 137 -6.34 16.02 -6.47
CA MET A 137 -7.09 14.92 -7.07
C MET A 137 -8.56 15.28 -7.35
N LYS A 138 -9.19 16.06 -6.46
CA LYS A 138 -10.57 16.55 -6.65
C LYS A 138 -10.71 17.46 -7.88
N SER A 139 -9.64 18.16 -8.27
CA SER A 139 -9.64 19.03 -9.46
C SER A 139 -9.47 18.26 -10.78
N MET A 140 -9.11 16.97 -10.71
CA MET A 140 -8.94 16.13 -11.90
C MET A 140 -10.29 15.68 -12.45
N ARG A 141 -10.42 15.66 -13.77
CA ARG A 141 -11.65 15.21 -14.44
C ARG A 141 -11.64 13.67 -14.57
N PRO A 142 -12.69 12.97 -14.09
CA PRO A 142 -12.84 11.55 -14.38
C PRO A 142 -12.97 11.30 -15.89
N CYS A 143 -12.33 10.23 -16.35
CA CYS A 143 -12.45 9.74 -17.71
C CYS A 143 -13.25 8.44 -17.74
N GLU A 144 -13.93 8.18 -18.85
CA GLU A 144 -14.65 6.92 -19.05
C GLU A 144 -13.68 5.73 -19.01
N TRP A 145 -14.12 4.61 -18.42
CA TRP A 145 -13.28 3.42 -18.28
C TRP A 145 -12.70 2.92 -19.60
N THR A 146 -13.49 3.01 -20.68
CA THR A 146 -13.11 2.58 -22.04
C THR A 146 -12.11 3.52 -22.69
N MET A 147 -12.09 4.79 -22.29
CA MET A 147 -11.18 5.83 -22.80
C MET A 147 -10.00 6.10 -21.87
N ARG A 148 -9.88 5.34 -20.77
CA ARG A 148 -8.87 5.58 -19.75
C ARG A 148 -7.47 5.51 -20.37
N GLN A 149 -6.65 6.51 -20.02
CA GLN A 149 -5.23 6.50 -20.28
C GLN A 149 -4.55 6.56 -18.93
N ALA A 150 -3.65 5.61 -18.67
CA ALA A 150 -2.93 5.54 -17.42
C ALA A 150 -1.44 5.42 -17.68
N ASP A 151 -0.68 6.24 -16.99
CA ASP A 151 0.77 6.21 -17.05
C ASP A 151 1.31 4.97 -16.35
N SER A 152 2.44 4.46 -16.84
CA SER A 152 3.17 3.33 -16.24
C SER A 152 4.00 3.81 -15.04
N VAL A 153 3.34 4.36 -14.03
CA VAL A 153 3.94 4.98 -12.84
C VAL A 153 3.18 4.61 -11.56
N ALA A 154 3.82 4.75 -10.41
CA ALA A 154 3.16 4.59 -9.12
C ALA A 154 2.13 5.71 -8.88
N GLY A 155 1.06 5.40 -8.18
CA GLY A 155 0.04 6.40 -7.88
C GLY A 155 -1.19 5.88 -7.16
N VAL A 156 -2.21 6.72 -7.16
CA VAL A 156 -3.53 6.46 -6.57
C VAL A 156 -4.60 6.63 -7.63
N TYR A 157 -5.66 5.82 -7.55
CA TYR A 157 -6.79 5.93 -8.46
C TYR A 157 -8.12 5.84 -7.70
N ILE A 158 -9.13 6.50 -8.25
CA ILE A 158 -10.52 6.47 -7.78
C ILE A 158 -11.38 6.02 -8.95
N ILE A 159 -12.24 5.03 -8.71
CA ILE A 159 -13.24 4.55 -9.64
C ILE A 159 -14.60 5.06 -9.18
N PHE A 160 -15.36 5.60 -10.11
CA PHE A 160 -16.68 6.17 -9.89
C PHE A 160 -17.74 5.42 -10.68
N GLN A 161 -18.96 5.38 -10.14
CA GLN A 161 -20.17 5.09 -10.90
C GLN A 161 -21.00 6.36 -10.94
N GLY A 162 -21.18 6.94 -12.13
CA GLY A 162 -21.65 8.31 -12.27
C GLY A 162 -20.74 9.28 -11.49
N ASN A 163 -21.30 10.01 -10.52
CA ASN A 163 -20.56 10.98 -9.69
C ASN A 163 -20.13 10.44 -8.31
N GLN A 164 -20.36 9.15 -8.03
CA GLN A 164 -20.08 8.57 -6.71
C GLN A 164 -18.80 7.73 -6.74
N PRO A 165 -17.79 8.02 -5.88
CA PRO A 165 -16.65 7.14 -5.68
C PRO A 165 -17.11 5.77 -5.14
N ILE A 166 -16.81 4.71 -5.87
CA ILE A 166 -17.18 3.34 -5.49
C ILE A 166 -15.98 2.50 -5.07
N TYR A 167 -14.78 2.82 -5.54
CA TYR A 167 -13.54 2.16 -5.17
C TYR A 167 -12.34 3.13 -5.23
N ILE A 168 -11.42 3.00 -4.29
CA ILE A 168 -10.20 3.81 -4.19
C ILE A 168 -9.05 2.89 -3.81
N ASP A 169 -7.93 2.97 -4.53
CA ASP A 169 -6.74 2.21 -4.18
C ASP A 169 -5.47 2.85 -4.75
N HIS A 170 -4.33 2.28 -4.37
CA HIS A 170 -3.00 2.68 -4.80
C HIS A 170 -2.33 1.55 -5.57
N ALA A 171 -1.35 1.90 -6.40
CA ALA A 171 -0.57 0.92 -7.15
C ALA A 171 0.89 1.36 -7.27
N ALA A 172 1.81 0.39 -7.32
CA ALA A 172 3.18 0.62 -7.76
C ALA A 172 3.25 0.92 -9.27
N ASN A 173 2.23 0.51 -10.02
CA ASN A 173 2.04 0.84 -11.43
C ASN A 173 0.55 0.97 -11.76
N LEU A 174 0.10 2.18 -12.07
CA LEU A 174 -1.30 2.50 -12.36
C LEU A 174 -1.82 1.77 -13.61
N LEU A 175 -1.03 1.73 -14.68
CA LEU A 175 -1.39 1.05 -15.93
C LEU A 175 -1.64 -0.44 -15.68
N THR A 176 -0.71 -1.13 -15.00
CA THR A 176 -0.86 -2.56 -14.67
C THR A 176 -2.10 -2.80 -13.83
N ALA A 177 -2.30 -2.03 -12.74
CA ALA A 177 -3.45 -2.21 -11.85
C ALA A 177 -4.80 -2.05 -12.59
N LEU A 178 -4.94 -1.03 -13.44
CA LEU A 178 -6.17 -0.82 -14.21
C LEU A 178 -6.38 -1.87 -15.31
N ASN A 179 -5.29 -2.42 -15.87
CA ASN A 179 -5.36 -3.54 -16.80
C ASN A 179 -5.79 -4.83 -16.10
N ASP A 180 -5.28 -5.11 -14.90
CA ASP A 180 -5.75 -6.23 -14.08
C ASP A 180 -7.23 -6.08 -13.76
N HIS A 181 -7.69 -4.87 -13.45
CA HIS A 181 -9.11 -4.59 -13.26
C HIS A 181 -9.96 -4.80 -14.51
N SER A 182 -9.38 -4.78 -15.71
CA SER A 182 -10.11 -5.05 -16.95
C SER A 182 -10.09 -6.51 -17.36
N ASN A 183 -9.05 -7.25 -17.00
CA ASN A 183 -8.75 -8.54 -17.63
C ASN A 183 -8.50 -9.70 -16.66
N ASN A 184 -8.26 -9.42 -15.37
CA ASN A 184 -7.73 -10.42 -14.46
C ASN A 184 -8.46 -10.43 -13.11
N THR A 185 -9.51 -11.25 -13.04
CA THR A 185 -10.29 -11.43 -11.81
C THR A 185 -9.43 -11.93 -10.64
N SER A 186 -8.43 -12.77 -10.89
CA SER A 186 -7.57 -13.30 -9.81
C SER A 186 -6.71 -12.23 -9.13
N GLN A 187 -6.29 -11.20 -9.88
CA GLN A 187 -5.41 -10.14 -9.40
C GLN A 187 -6.17 -8.84 -9.04
N SER A 188 -7.47 -8.77 -9.32
CA SER A 188 -8.28 -7.58 -9.04
C SER A 188 -9.28 -7.81 -7.94
N THR A 189 -8.98 -7.31 -6.74
CA THR A 189 -9.95 -7.25 -5.63
C THR A 189 -11.21 -6.51 -6.04
N PHE A 190 -11.11 -5.44 -6.83
CA PHE A 190 -12.26 -4.68 -7.31
C PHE A 190 -13.20 -5.53 -8.18
N ARG A 191 -12.68 -6.24 -9.19
CA ARG A 191 -13.48 -7.17 -10.01
C ARG A 191 -14.17 -8.23 -9.16
N GLN A 192 -13.42 -8.82 -8.22
CA GLN A 192 -13.95 -9.82 -7.30
C GLN A 192 -15.09 -9.27 -6.43
N MET A 193 -15.07 -7.97 -6.11
CA MET A 193 -16.13 -7.32 -5.34
C MET A 193 -17.34 -6.98 -6.22
N ILE A 194 -17.16 -6.48 -7.44
CA ILE A 194 -18.26 -6.31 -8.40
C ILE A 194 -18.99 -7.63 -8.60
N ALA A 195 -18.24 -8.70 -8.92
CA ALA A 195 -18.81 -10.00 -9.18
C ALA A 195 -19.65 -10.52 -8.00
N ARG A 196 -19.12 -10.45 -6.77
CA ARG A 196 -19.79 -10.99 -5.58
C ARG A 196 -20.90 -10.10 -5.05
N ASN A 197 -20.61 -8.81 -4.88
CA ASN A 197 -21.48 -7.91 -4.12
C ASN A 197 -22.56 -7.30 -5.02
N GLU A 198 -22.22 -7.02 -6.27
CA GLU A 198 -23.10 -6.28 -7.18
C GLU A 198 -23.80 -7.16 -8.20
N LEU A 199 -23.14 -8.22 -8.67
CA LEU A 199 -23.73 -9.17 -9.62
C LEU A 199 -24.19 -10.49 -8.98
N GLY A 200 -23.87 -10.72 -7.70
CA GLY A 200 -24.29 -11.91 -6.96
C GLY A 200 -23.63 -13.23 -7.42
N PHE A 201 -22.52 -13.16 -8.15
CA PHE A 201 -21.80 -14.33 -8.63
C PHE A 201 -20.96 -14.98 -7.52
N THR A 202 -20.79 -16.30 -7.62
CA THR A 202 -19.87 -17.05 -6.76
C THR A 202 -18.54 -17.24 -7.48
N LEU A 203 -17.47 -16.66 -6.93
CA LEU A 203 -16.12 -16.84 -7.49
C LEU A 203 -15.70 -18.31 -7.41
N LYS A 204 -15.21 -18.83 -8.54
CA LYS A 204 -14.71 -20.20 -8.65
C LYS A 204 -13.22 -20.22 -8.33
N THR A 205 -12.72 -21.32 -7.77
CA THR A 205 -11.30 -21.52 -7.49
C THR A 205 -10.69 -22.47 -8.51
N GLN A 206 -9.57 -22.08 -9.11
CA GLN A 206 -8.73 -22.93 -9.93
C GLN A 206 -7.35 -23.04 -9.28
N THR A 207 -6.92 -24.28 -9.06
CA THR A 207 -5.57 -24.57 -8.59
C THR A 207 -4.68 -24.79 -9.82
N THR A 208 -3.65 -23.96 -9.94
CA THR A 208 -2.57 -24.10 -10.92
C THR A 208 -1.24 -24.19 -10.18
N GLU A 209 -0.18 -24.72 -10.80
CA GLU A 209 1.16 -24.78 -10.19
C GLU A 209 1.67 -23.39 -9.77
N THR A 210 1.28 -22.34 -10.47
CA THR A 210 1.70 -20.95 -10.21
C THR A 210 0.72 -20.15 -9.35
N SER A 211 -0.52 -20.63 -9.18
CA SER A 211 -1.53 -19.98 -8.34
C SER A 211 -2.45 -21.05 -7.74
N PRO A 212 -2.15 -21.54 -6.52
CA PRO A 212 -2.93 -22.61 -5.90
C PRO A 212 -4.38 -22.19 -5.54
N TYR A 213 -4.66 -20.89 -5.54
CA TYR A 213 -5.96 -20.31 -5.17
C TYR A 213 -6.45 -19.25 -6.18
N GLY A 214 -6.22 -19.47 -7.48
CA GLY A 214 -6.66 -18.52 -8.51
C GLY A 214 -8.18 -18.40 -8.54
N LEU A 215 -8.71 -17.19 -8.32
CA LEU A 215 -10.14 -16.91 -8.42
C LEU A 215 -10.49 -16.54 -9.86
N TYR A 216 -11.55 -17.14 -10.40
CA TYR A 216 -12.02 -16.87 -11.76
C TYR A 216 -13.55 -16.85 -11.87
N LEU A 217 -14.01 -16.28 -12.98
CA LEU A 217 -15.40 -16.26 -13.43
C LEU A 217 -15.48 -17.00 -14.76
N ASP A 218 -16.65 -17.56 -15.08
CA ASP A 218 -16.86 -18.07 -16.44
C ASP A 218 -17.03 -16.94 -17.45
N ARG A 219 -17.10 -17.30 -18.74
CA ARG A 219 -17.15 -16.31 -19.83
C ARG A 219 -18.35 -15.37 -19.74
N ALA A 220 -19.51 -15.85 -19.30
CA ALA A 220 -20.71 -15.02 -19.21
C ALA A 220 -20.62 -14.07 -18.01
N GLU A 221 -20.13 -14.56 -16.89
CA GLU A 221 -19.87 -13.77 -15.69
C GLU A 221 -18.77 -12.70 -15.93
N GLU A 222 -17.67 -13.05 -16.60
CA GLU A 222 -16.61 -12.12 -17.02
C GLU A 222 -17.17 -11.01 -17.94
N TYR A 223 -18.05 -11.38 -18.88
CA TYR A 223 -18.72 -10.41 -19.75
C TYR A 223 -19.57 -9.42 -18.95
N ALA A 224 -20.34 -9.90 -17.97
CA ALA A 224 -21.18 -9.04 -17.13
C ALA A 224 -20.34 -8.09 -16.26
N VAL A 225 -19.23 -8.55 -15.68
CA VAL A 225 -18.29 -7.68 -14.94
C VAL A 225 -17.69 -6.63 -15.87
N ASN A 226 -17.25 -7.02 -17.07
CA ASN A 226 -16.69 -6.08 -18.04
C ASN A 226 -17.72 -5.04 -18.50
N HIS A 227 -18.97 -5.45 -18.66
CA HIS A 227 -20.06 -4.53 -18.98
C HIS A 227 -20.27 -3.51 -17.85
N TYR A 228 -20.31 -3.95 -16.59
CA TYR A 228 -20.37 -3.04 -15.44
C TYR A 228 -19.24 -2.01 -15.43
N LEU A 229 -18.01 -2.45 -15.74
CA LEU A 229 -16.85 -1.55 -15.81
C LEU A 229 -16.97 -0.49 -16.91
N MET A 230 -17.67 -0.77 -18.01
CA MET A 230 -17.86 0.21 -19.08
C MET A 230 -18.65 1.43 -18.62
N ASP A 231 -19.51 1.28 -17.61
CA ASP A 231 -20.29 2.37 -17.02
C ASP A 231 -19.53 3.14 -15.93
N CYS A 232 -18.29 2.74 -15.63
CA CYS A 232 -17.47 3.37 -14.62
C CYS A 232 -16.65 4.54 -15.20
N LEU A 233 -16.32 5.50 -14.34
CA LEU A 233 -15.32 6.52 -14.60
C LEU A 233 -14.09 6.28 -13.72
N VAL A 234 -12.93 6.77 -14.14
CA VAL A 234 -11.69 6.67 -13.36
C VAL A 234 -10.93 7.99 -13.34
N VAL A 235 -10.37 8.30 -12.18
CA VAL A 235 -9.35 9.34 -11.99
C VAL A 235 -8.08 8.64 -11.52
N THR A 236 -6.96 8.95 -12.13
CA THR A 236 -5.63 8.50 -11.71
C THR A 236 -4.79 9.72 -11.32
N MET A 237 -3.94 9.58 -10.30
CA MET A 237 -2.97 10.59 -9.93
C MET A 237 -1.62 9.91 -9.68
N PRO A 238 -0.57 10.24 -10.46
CA PRO A 238 0.79 9.82 -10.16
C PRO A 238 1.23 10.30 -8.77
N VAL A 239 1.73 9.37 -7.96
CA VAL A 239 2.22 9.63 -6.60
C VAL A 239 3.45 8.76 -6.37
N THR A 240 4.59 9.42 -6.26
CA THR A 240 5.91 8.82 -6.01
C THR A 240 6.24 8.75 -4.52
N PHE A 241 5.50 9.46 -3.66
CA PHE A 241 5.66 9.44 -2.21
C PHE A 241 4.32 9.61 -1.49
N GLY A 242 3.98 8.70 -0.58
CA GLY A 242 2.80 8.81 0.27
C GLY A 242 1.50 8.28 -0.34
N ARG A 243 1.59 7.33 -1.29
CA ARG A 243 0.40 6.87 -2.04
C ARG A 243 -0.54 6.02 -1.20
N LEU A 244 0.00 5.23 -0.26
CA LEU A 244 -0.79 4.42 0.65
C LEU A 244 -1.61 5.32 1.57
N GLU A 245 -0.97 6.31 2.19
CA GLU A 245 -1.65 7.20 3.12
C GLU A 245 -2.67 8.10 2.42
N LEU A 246 -2.39 8.53 1.19
CA LEU A 246 -3.38 9.25 0.39
C LEU A 246 -4.60 8.38 0.07
N ALA A 247 -4.40 7.13 -0.36
CA ALA A 247 -5.52 6.21 -0.61
C ALA A 247 -6.34 5.97 0.67
N GLU A 248 -5.68 5.71 1.81
CA GLU A 248 -6.35 5.54 3.11
C GLU A 248 -7.15 6.80 3.51
N ALA A 249 -6.56 7.99 3.37
CA ALA A 249 -7.23 9.26 3.66
C ALA A 249 -8.48 9.47 2.80
N MET A 250 -8.41 9.14 1.52
CA MET A 250 -9.55 9.27 0.61
C MET A 250 -10.62 8.21 0.84
N VAL A 251 -10.24 6.96 1.16
CA VAL A 251 -11.19 5.93 1.60
C VAL A 251 -11.94 6.38 2.85
N ASN A 252 -11.24 6.97 3.83
CA ASN A 252 -11.88 7.49 5.03
C ASN A 252 -12.81 8.67 4.74
N TYR A 253 -12.45 9.54 3.79
CA TYR A 253 -13.25 10.71 3.42
C TYR A 253 -14.51 10.34 2.63
N TYR A 254 -14.37 9.51 1.59
CA TYR A 254 -15.47 9.17 0.67
C TYR A 254 -16.28 7.95 1.09
N ALA A 255 -15.73 7.08 1.96
CA ALA A 255 -16.33 5.81 2.37
C ALA A 255 -16.87 4.97 1.18
N PRO A 256 -16.07 4.76 0.12
CA PRO A 256 -16.53 4.10 -1.10
C PRO A 256 -16.99 2.66 -0.83
N ILE A 257 -18.10 2.26 -1.45
CA ILE A 257 -18.84 1.02 -1.13
C ILE A 257 -17.98 -0.25 -1.21
N PHE A 258 -16.99 -0.28 -2.12
CA PHE A 258 -16.12 -1.45 -2.29
C PHE A 258 -14.85 -1.41 -1.43
N ASN A 259 -14.52 -0.33 -0.72
CA ASN A 259 -13.44 -0.36 0.26
C ASN A 259 -13.92 -0.59 1.68
N VAL A 260 -15.17 -0.23 1.98
CA VAL A 260 -15.75 -0.49 3.29
C VAL A 260 -16.05 -1.98 3.37
N LYS A 261 -15.31 -2.71 4.21
CA LYS A 261 -15.71 -4.06 4.60
C LYS A 261 -17.12 -3.95 5.14
N SER A 262 -18.09 -4.57 4.46
CA SER A 262 -19.49 -4.65 4.88
C SER A 262 -19.53 -4.79 6.39
N ARG A 263 -19.95 -3.74 7.11
CA ARG A 263 -20.17 -3.85 8.55
C ARG A 263 -21.15 -4.98 8.68
N LYS A 264 -20.77 -6.08 9.36
CA LYS A 264 -21.76 -7.02 9.84
C LYS A 264 -22.68 -6.19 10.73
N ILE A 265 -23.87 -5.88 10.23
CA ILE A 265 -24.96 -5.44 11.09
C ILE A 265 -25.17 -6.64 12.01
N THR A 266 -24.66 -6.52 13.22
CA THR A 266 -24.83 -7.48 14.30
C THR A 266 -25.72 -6.82 15.33
#